data_AF-A0A3D5G992-F1
#
_entry.id   AF-A0A3D5G992-F1
#
_cell.length_a   1.000
_cell.length_b   1.000
_cell.length_c   1.000
_cell.angle_alpha   90.00
_cell.angle_beta   90.00
_cell.angle_gamma   90.00
#
_symmetry.space_group_name_H-M   'P 1'
#
loop_
_entity.id
_entity.type
_entity.pdbx_description
1 polymer ?
#
loop_
_entity_poly.entity_id
_entity_poly.type
_entity_poly.pdbx_seq_one_letter_code
_entity_poly.pdbx_strand_id
1 'polypeptide(L)'
;MQEYVRCYSAPNAMGCRFEYYRAITDNLNHNQEAIQTKLKMPVLAFGGETATGMGMFNRMPAGAEDVRGSEAPLFTFVVTVEPFLAHTERQCP
;
A
#
# COMPACT_ATOMS: atom_id res chain seq x y z
N MET A 1 -12.62 -14.59 1.70
CA MET A 1 -13.65 -13.63 2.15
C MET A 1 -13.91 -13.70 3.65
N GLN A 2 -14.16 -14.89 4.22
CA GLN A 2 -14.46 -15.03 5.66
C GLN A 2 -13.38 -14.44 6.58
N GLU A 3 -12.11 -14.63 6.22
CA GLU A 3 -10.99 -14.08 7.00
C GLU A 3 -10.97 -12.55 7.02
N TYR A 4 -11.26 -11.90 5.89
CA TYR A 4 -11.40 -10.45 5.84
C TYR A 4 -12.55 -9.98 6.73
N VAL A 5 -13.72 -10.62 6.64
CA VAL A 5 -14.88 -10.27 7.48
C VAL A 5 -14.53 -10.44 8.97
N ARG A 6 -13.94 -11.57 9.36
CA ARG A 6 -13.51 -11.83 10.75
C ARG A 6 -12.60 -10.71 11.28
N CYS A 7 -11.58 -10.32 10.51
CA CYS A 7 -10.62 -9.30 10.90
C CYS A 7 -11.20 -7.88 10.94
N TYR A 8 -12.17 -7.57 10.07
CA TYR A 8 -12.83 -6.25 10.04
C TYR A 8 -13.97 -6.14 11.04
N SER A 9 -14.59 -7.25 11.45
CA SER A 9 -15.67 -7.29 12.44
C SER A 9 -15.20 -7.35 13.89
N ALA A 10 -13.89 -7.48 14.14
CA ALA A 10 -13.36 -7.44 15.51
C ALA A 10 -13.65 -6.08 16.19
N PRO A 11 -13.92 -6.05 17.51
CA PRO A 11 -14.16 -4.81 18.24
C PRO A 11 -13.06 -3.78 17.99
N ASN A 12 -13.44 -2.52 17.77
CA ASN A 12 -12.55 -1.39 17.45
C ASN A 12 -11.71 -1.52 16.16
N ALA A 13 -11.71 -2.66 15.47
CA ALA A 13 -10.86 -2.87 14.28
C ALA A 13 -11.14 -1.85 13.17
N MET A 14 -12.40 -1.48 12.95
CA MET A 14 -12.75 -0.45 11.96
C MET A 14 -12.28 0.94 12.36
N GLY A 15 -12.45 1.33 13.63
CA GLY A 15 -12.01 2.63 14.13
C GLY A 15 -10.50 2.81 13.95
N CYS A 16 -9.72 1.81 14.40
CA CYS A 16 -8.27 1.82 14.29
C CYS A 16 -7.79 1.83 12.83
N ARG A 17 -8.47 1.10 11.94
CA ARG A 17 -8.12 1.11 10.50
C ARG A 17 -8.48 2.44 9.83
N PHE A 18 -9.51 3.14 10.30
CA PHE A 18 -9.84 4.47 9.78
C PHE A 18 -8.83 5.56 10.18
N GLU A 19 -8.03 5.35 11.22
CA GLU A 19 -6.92 6.27 11.55
C GLU A 19 -5.90 6.39 10.41
N TYR A 20 -5.67 5.32 9.64
CA TYR A 20 -4.85 5.40 8.42
C TYR A 20 -5.36 6.47 7.44
N TYR A 21 -6.69 6.54 7.24
CA TYR A 21 -7.29 7.52 6.36
C TYR A 21 -7.30 8.92 6.97
N ARG A 22 -7.44 9.04 8.29
CA ARG A 22 -7.37 10.33 9.00
C ARG A 22 -5.97 10.94 8.91
N ALA A 23 -4.93 10.12 8.91
CA ALA A 23 -3.53 10.54 8.80
C ALA A 23 -3.06 10.82 7.36
N ILE A 24 -3.94 10.81 6.33
CA ILE A 24 -3.51 10.98 4.93
C ILE A 24 -2.78 12.31 4.72
N THR A 25 -3.28 13.41 5.27
CA THR A 25 -2.64 14.73 5.10
C THR A 25 -1.25 14.75 5.72
N ASP A 26 -1.08 14.18 6.91
CA ASP A 26 0.21 14.09 7.59
C ASP A 26 1.18 13.19 6.80
N ASN A 27 0.70 12.06 6.29
CA ASN A 27 1.47 11.16 5.43
C ASN A 27 1.89 11.83 4.11
N LEU A 28 1.07 12.71 3.54
CA LEU A 28 1.45 13.46 2.33
C LEU A 28 2.66 14.37 2.60
N ASN A 29 2.66 15.08 3.74
CA ASN A 29 3.79 15.93 4.12
C ASN A 29 5.05 15.10 4.37
N HIS A 30 4.96 14.01 5.12
CA HIS A 30 6.08 13.10 5.34
C HIS A 30 6.61 12.51 4.04
N ASN A 31 5.73 12.14 3.10
CA ASN A 31 6.14 11.61 1.80
C ASN A 31 6.88 12.66 0.96
N GLN A 32 6.44 13.92 0.99
CA GLN A 32 7.13 15.02 0.30
C GLN A 32 8.55 15.22 0.81
N GLU A 33 8.76 15.11 2.12
CA GLU A 33 10.09 15.17 2.73
C GLU A 33 10.91 13.92 2.40
N ALA A 34 10.33 12.73 2.50
CA ALA A 34 11.02 11.46 2.26
C ALA A 34 11.53 11.32 0.82
N ILE A 35 10.75 11.81 -0.16
CA ILE A 35 11.11 11.73 -1.59
C ILE A 35 12.39 12.50 -1.93
N GLN A 36 12.81 13.47 -1.09
CA GLN A 36 14.09 14.15 -1.27
C GLN A 36 15.29 13.20 -1.19
N THR A 37 15.15 12.08 -0.48
CA THR A 37 16.15 11.01 -0.44
C THR A 37 15.67 9.82 -1.25
N LYS A 38 16.19 9.69 -2.48
CA LYS A 38 15.77 8.61 -3.38
C LYS A 38 16.20 7.22 -2.89
N LEU A 39 15.35 6.24 -3.15
CA LEU A 39 15.64 4.82 -2.96
C LEU A 39 16.65 4.36 -4.02
N LYS A 40 17.78 3.83 -3.54
CA LYS A 40 18.88 3.31 -4.38
C LYS A 40 18.76 1.82 -4.71
N MET A 41 17.90 1.10 -3.99
CA MET A 41 17.62 -0.31 -4.26
C MET A 41 16.66 -0.45 -5.44
N PRO A 42 16.72 -1.54 -6.22
CA PRO A 42 15.76 -1.78 -7.30
C PRO A 42 14.32 -1.87 -6.78
N VAL A 43 13.41 -1.11 -7.39
CA VAL A 43 11.99 -1.04 -7.02
C VAL A 43 11.12 -1.64 -8.13
N LEU A 44 10.18 -2.51 -7.78
CA LEU A 44 9.13 -2.99 -8.69
C LEU A 44 7.82 -2.25 -8.38
N ALA A 45 7.39 -1.42 -9.33
CA ALA A 45 6.09 -0.78 -9.29
C ALA A 45 5.06 -1.69 -9.97
N PHE A 46 4.17 -2.28 -9.17
CA PHE A 46 3.18 -3.26 -9.62
C PHE A 46 1.75 -2.73 -9.49
N GLY A 47 0.92 -2.95 -10.51
CA GLY A 47 -0.48 -2.55 -10.51
C GLY A 47 -1.41 -3.60 -11.10
N GLY A 48 -2.69 -3.58 -10.71
CA GLY A 48 -3.72 -4.32 -11.44
C GLY A 48 -4.19 -3.51 -12.65
N GLU A 49 -4.26 -4.11 -13.84
CA GLU A 49 -4.63 -3.44 -15.09
C GLU A 49 -5.94 -2.63 -14.95
N THR A 50 -6.93 -3.17 -14.23
CA THR A 50 -8.26 -2.56 -14.07
C THR A 50 -8.36 -1.56 -12.91
N ALA A 51 -7.25 -1.28 -12.22
CA ALA A 51 -7.18 -0.27 -11.18
C ALA A 51 -6.10 0.76 -11.47
N THR A 52 -4.88 0.50 -11.02
CA THR A 52 -3.78 1.45 -11.07
C THR A 52 -2.93 1.25 -12.31
N GLY A 53 -2.93 0.04 -12.89
CA GLY A 53 -2.08 -0.36 -14.02
C GLY A 53 -0.64 0.14 -13.88
N MET A 54 -0.09 0.63 -14.99
CA MET A 54 1.20 1.33 -15.01
C MET A 54 1.23 2.69 -14.27
N GLY A 55 0.13 3.14 -13.68
CA GLY A 55 0.06 4.36 -12.89
C GLY A 55 0.95 4.36 -11.65
N MET A 56 1.31 3.18 -11.11
CA MET A 56 2.32 3.07 -10.06
C MET A 56 3.73 3.30 -10.61
N PHE A 57 4.04 2.69 -11.75
CA PHE A 57 5.32 2.89 -12.45
C PHE A 57 5.54 4.36 -12.84
N ASN A 58 4.50 5.08 -13.23
CA ASN A 58 4.62 6.49 -13.60
C ASN A 58 4.92 7.42 -12.41
N ARG A 59 4.56 7.02 -11.17
CA ARG A 59 4.73 7.86 -9.98
C ARG A 59 6.04 7.58 -9.24
N MET A 60 6.51 6.33 -9.26
CA MET A 60 7.66 5.89 -8.49
C MET A 60 9.01 6.55 -8.86
N PRO A 61 9.27 7.02 -10.11
CA PRO A 61 10.50 7.74 -10.46
C PRO A 61 10.74 9.03 -9.67
N ALA A 62 9.71 9.58 -9.01
CA ALA A 62 9.86 10.70 -8.10
C ALA A 62 10.78 10.35 -6.91
N GLY A 63 10.64 9.14 -6.34
CA GLY A 63 11.31 8.72 -5.11
C GLY A 63 12.33 7.58 -5.26
N ALA A 64 12.58 7.06 -6.46
CA ALA A 64 13.50 5.94 -6.69
C ALA A 64 14.33 6.12 -7.97
N GLU A 65 15.53 5.54 -7.99
CA GLU A 65 16.46 5.62 -9.13
C GLU A 65 16.29 4.47 -10.13
N ASP A 66 16.08 3.25 -9.64
CA ASP A 66 15.88 2.05 -10.46
C ASP A 66 14.45 1.51 -10.25
N VAL A 67 13.58 1.79 -11.22
CA VAL A 67 12.16 1.39 -11.19
C VAL A 67 11.85 0.49 -12.38
N ARG A 68 11.26 -0.67 -12.08
CA ARG A 68 10.67 -1.58 -13.07
C ARG A 68 9.15 -1.56 -12.93
N GLY A 69 8.44 -1.63 -14.04
CA GLY A 69 6.98 -1.65 -14.09
C GLY A 69 6.45 -3.00 -14.49
N SER A 70 5.38 -3.46 -13.85
CA SER A 70 4.59 -4.61 -14.31
C SER A 70 3.15 -4.42 -13.88
N GLU A 71 2.23 -4.99 -14.65
CA GLU A 71 0.82 -5.04 -14.29
C GLU A 71 0.25 -6.44 -14.49
N ALA A 72 -0.78 -6.77 -13.71
CA ALA A 72 -1.51 -8.02 -13.84
C ALA A 72 -2.80 -7.80 -14.63
N PRO A 73 -3.01 -8.52 -15.74
CA PRO A 73 -4.21 -8.35 -16.57
C PRO A 73 -5.46 -8.81 -15.83
N LEU A 74 -6.56 -8.07 -15.98
CA LEU A 74 -7.85 -8.35 -15.32
C LEU A 74 -7.86 -8.30 -13.78
N PHE A 75 -6.78 -7.81 -13.14
CA PHE A 75 -6.74 -7.59 -11.70
C PHE A 75 -7.05 -6.14 -11.35
N THR A 76 -7.76 -5.92 -10.24
CA THR A 76 -8.14 -4.59 -9.74
C THR A 76 -7.22 -4.21 -8.56
N PHE A 77 -7.49 -4.62 -7.32
CA PHE A 77 -6.69 -4.16 -6.16
C PHE A 77 -6.01 -5.25 -5.32
N VAL A 78 -6.46 -6.50 -5.42
CA VAL A 78 -5.91 -7.59 -4.60
C VAL A 78 -4.91 -8.38 -5.44
N VAL A 79 -3.65 -7.99 -5.32
CA VAL A 79 -2.51 -8.79 -5.78
C VAL A 79 -2.08 -9.63 -4.59
N THR A 80 -2.32 -10.94 -4.67
CA THR A 80 -2.11 -11.85 -3.54
C THR A 80 -0.64 -11.90 -3.12
N VAL A 81 -0.36 -11.49 -1.89
CA VAL A 81 0.83 -11.91 -1.12
C VAL A 81 0.32 -12.52 0.19
N GLU A 82 0.27 -13.85 0.27
CA GLU A 82 0.06 -14.55 1.55
C GLU A 82 1.42 -14.90 2.21
N PRO A 83 1.58 -14.86 3.54
CA PRO A 83 0.83 -14.12 4.57
C PRO A 83 1.77 -13.21 5.39
N PHE A 84 1.70 -11.89 5.20
CA PHE A 84 2.29 -10.88 6.11
C PHE A 84 1.31 -10.46 7.24
N LEU A 85 0.19 -11.15 7.41
CA LEU A 85 -0.87 -10.74 8.34
C LEU A 85 -0.64 -11.13 9.81
N ALA A 86 0.46 -11.80 10.16
CA ALA A 86 0.70 -12.25 11.53
C ALA A 86 1.23 -11.17 12.50
N HIS A 87 1.58 -9.96 12.04
CA HIS A 87 2.32 -9.00 12.87
C HIS A 87 1.56 -7.72 13.27
N THR A 88 0.39 -7.43 12.72
CA THR A 88 -0.31 -6.15 12.92
C THR A 88 -1.50 -6.19 13.87
N GLU A 89 -1.83 -7.34 14.47
CA GLU A 89 -2.95 -7.45 15.44
C GLU A 89 -2.69 -6.75 16.80
N ARG A 90 -1.51 -6.14 17.03
CA ARG A 90 -1.07 -5.66 18.36
C ARG A 90 -0.94 -4.14 18.54
N GLN A 91 -1.54 -3.31 17.69
CA GLN A 91 -1.25 -1.86 17.69
C GLN A 91 -2.42 -0.89 17.93
N CYS A 92 -3.57 -1.36 18.41
CA CYS A 92 -4.61 -0.43 18.86
C CYS A 92 -5.07 -0.79 20.28
N PRO A 93 -5.10 0.16 21.23
CA PRO A 93 -5.54 -0.07 22.60
C PRO A 93 -7.03 -0.46 22.70
#